data_AF-A0AA85BC82-F1
#
_entry.id   AF-A0AA85BC82-F1
#
_cell.length_a   1.000
_cell.length_b   1.000
_cell.length_c   1.000
_cell.angle_alpha   90.00
_cell.angle_beta   90.00
_cell.angle_gamma   90.00
#
_symmetry.space_group_name_H-M   'P 1'
#
loop_
_entity.id
_entity.type
_entity.pdbx_description
1 polymer ?
#
loop_
_entity_poly.entity_id
_entity_poly.type
_entity_poly.pdbx_seq_one_letter_code
_entity_poly.pdbx_strand_id
1 'polypeptide(L)'
;MDAVNLRPLLRKKKSQKCEVPKMGKRDFTLEELQSFDGSGEHKRILIAVNGKIFDVTNKGQGFYGKGAPYAAFAGRDASRALACFNLETKNDYDDLSDLTADQMQTLREWELQFSERYDHVGRLLKPGEPHRVYEVNDGEDDVGTNHVQSALKKKVT
;
A
#
# COMPACT_ATOMS: atom_id res chain seq x y z
N MET A 1 8.24 -51.21 37.61
CA MET A 1 8.55 -50.44 36.38
C MET A 1 7.47 -50.88 35.39
N ASP A 2 6.64 -50.01 34.83
CA ASP A 2 6.94 -49.37 33.56
C ASP A 2 6.11 -48.11 33.31
N ALA A 3 6.73 -47.20 32.56
CA ALA A 3 6.40 -45.80 32.45
C ALA A 3 5.03 -45.51 31.81
N VAL A 4 4.28 -44.62 32.47
CA VAL A 4 3.19 -43.83 31.87
C VAL A 4 3.77 -43.01 30.71
N ASN A 5 3.44 -43.43 29.49
CA ASN A 5 3.84 -42.74 28.27
C ASN A 5 2.95 -41.50 28.06
N LEU A 6 3.28 -40.42 28.75
CA LEU A 6 2.71 -39.09 28.52
C LEU A 6 3.37 -38.49 27.28
N ARG A 7 2.73 -38.66 26.12
CA ARG A 7 3.07 -37.89 24.92
C ARG A 7 2.87 -36.40 25.23
N PRO A 8 3.88 -35.52 25.05
CA PRO A 8 3.67 -34.10 25.21
C PRO A 8 2.73 -33.65 24.08
N LEU A 9 1.57 -33.10 24.44
CA LEU A 9 0.75 -32.37 23.50
C LEU A 9 1.58 -31.18 23.00
N LEU A 10 2.08 -31.28 21.76
CA LEU A 10 2.66 -30.15 21.05
C LEU A 10 1.57 -29.07 20.97
N ARG A 11 1.59 -28.14 21.92
CA ARG A 11 0.73 -26.96 21.93
C ARG A 11 1.12 -26.17 20.69
N LYS A 12 0.36 -26.30 19.60
CA LYS A 12 0.44 -25.41 18.44
C LYS A 12 0.38 -23.99 19.01
N LYS A 13 1.52 -23.29 19.04
CA LYS A 13 1.54 -21.85 19.27
C LYS A 13 0.69 -21.28 18.14
N LYS A 14 -0.56 -20.92 18.42
CA LYS A 14 -1.29 -19.98 17.58
C LYS A 14 -0.39 -18.76 17.53
N SER A 15 0.26 -18.54 16.39
CA SER A 15 1.04 -17.33 16.15
C SER A 15 0.08 -16.18 16.42
N GLN A 16 0.30 -15.45 17.52
CA GLN A 16 -0.51 -14.27 17.81
C GLN A 16 -0.26 -13.31 16.65
N LYS A 17 -1.25 -13.17 15.77
CA LYS A 17 -1.21 -12.21 14.68
C LYS A 17 -1.13 -10.84 15.35
N CYS A 18 -0.02 -10.14 15.18
CA CYS A 18 0.11 -8.75 15.60
C CYS A 18 -0.73 -7.93 14.63
N GLU A 19 -2.03 -7.82 14.89
CA GLU A 19 -2.92 -7.00 14.07
C GLU A 19 -2.70 -5.55 14.46
N VAL A 20 -2.19 -4.76 13.51
CA VAL A 20 -1.99 -3.32 13.70
C VAL A 20 -3.32 -2.58 13.49
N PRO A 21 -3.61 -1.52 14.26
CA PRO A 21 -4.78 -0.69 14.03
C PRO A 21 -4.77 -0.07 12.62
N LYS A 22 -5.97 0.13 12.06
CA LYS A 22 -6.15 0.80 10.77
C LYS A 22 -5.46 2.16 10.77
N MET A 23 -4.78 2.48 9.68
CA MET A 23 -4.16 3.79 9.50
C MET A 23 -5.21 4.84 9.11
N GLY A 24 -5.04 6.06 9.60
CA GLY A 24 -5.73 7.21 9.01
C GLY A 24 -5.23 7.49 7.59
N LYS A 25 -6.10 8.03 6.73
CA LYS A 25 -5.72 8.41 5.36
C LYS A 25 -4.78 9.62 5.40
N ARG A 26 -3.65 9.55 4.71
CA ARG A 26 -2.70 10.66 4.50
C ARG A 26 -1.92 10.50 3.20
N ASP A 27 -1.43 11.62 2.67
CA ASP A 27 -0.51 11.59 1.53
C ASP A 27 0.89 11.18 2.01
N PHE A 28 1.65 10.57 1.10
CA PHE A 28 3.03 10.14 1.35
C PHE A 28 3.92 10.61 0.22
N THR A 29 5.06 11.19 0.57
CA THR A 29 6.21 11.23 -0.33
C THR A 29 6.82 9.84 -0.44
N LEU A 30 7.63 9.62 -1.46
CA LEU A 30 8.31 8.34 -1.64
C LEU A 30 9.31 8.08 -0.49
N GLU A 31 10.01 9.11 -0.02
CA GLU A 31 10.92 9.01 1.13
C GLU A 31 10.18 8.60 2.42
N GLU A 32 9.01 9.20 2.69
CA GLU A 32 8.18 8.79 3.83
C GLU A 32 7.69 7.34 3.69
N LEU A 33 7.33 6.92 2.48
CA LEU A 33 6.85 5.56 2.20
C LEU A 33 7.91 4.50 2.52
N GLN A 34 9.19 4.78 2.27
CA GLN A 34 10.31 3.84 2.51
C GLN A 34 10.44 3.41 3.97
N SER A 35 9.96 4.22 4.91
CA SER A 35 9.98 3.89 6.34
C SER A 35 8.98 2.79 6.73
N PHE A 36 8.09 2.39 5.81
CA PHE A 36 7.05 1.39 6.01
C PHE A 36 7.33 0.11 5.22
N ASP A 37 8.54 -0.44 5.37
CA ASP A 37 9.00 -1.68 4.73
C ASP A 37 8.78 -2.94 5.61
N GLY A 38 8.14 -2.77 6.78
CA GLY A 38 7.93 -3.84 7.74
C GLY A 38 9.11 -4.11 8.68
N SER A 39 10.17 -3.30 8.67
CA SER A 39 11.32 -3.43 9.58
C SER A 39 11.13 -2.74 10.95
N GLY A 40 10.25 -1.74 11.03
CA GLY A 40 9.99 -0.97 12.26
C GLY A 40 9.27 -1.76 13.36
N GLU A 41 9.07 -1.12 14.52
CA GLU A 41 8.50 -1.74 15.73
C GLU A 41 7.13 -2.39 15.49
N HIS A 42 6.25 -1.71 14.74
CA HIS A 42 4.92 -2.22 14.40
C HIS A 42 4.90 -3.06 13.12
N LYS A 43 6.06 -3.25 12.47
CA LYS A 43 6.21 -4.00 11.21
C LYS A 43 5.18 -3.61 10.14
N ARG A 44 4.80 -2.33 10.10
CA ARG A 44 3.83 -1.80 9.14
C ARG A 44 4.42 -1.81 7.75
N ILE A 45 3.65 -2.30 6.79
CA ILE A 45 4.05 -2.42 5.39
C ILE A 45 3.05 -1.63 4.55
N LEU A 46 3.55 -0.60 3.87
CA LEU A 46 2.78 0.18 2.90
C LEU A 46 3.33 -0.07 1.50
N ILE A 47 2.45 -0.10 0.51
CA ILE A 47 2.82 -0.27 -0.90
C ILE A 47 2.06 0.76 -1.73
N ALA A 48 2.76 1.44 -2.64
CA ALA A 48 2.15 2.27 -3.66
C ALA A 48 1.81 1.41 -4.89
N VAL A 49 0.57 1.53 -5.38
CA VAL A 49 0.10 0.96 -6.65
C VAL A 49 -0.73 2.00 -7.38
N ASN A 50 -0.30 2.37 -8.58
CA ASN A 50 -0.87 3.41 -9.42
C ASN A 50 -1.12 4.74 -8.67
N GLY A 51 -0.15 5.18 -7.88
CA GLY A 51 -0.24 6.40 -7.08
C GLY A 51 -1.14 6.33 -5.84
N LYS A 52 -1.74 5.17 -5.53
CA LYS A 52 -2.51 4.92 -4.30
C LYS A 52 -1.67 4.12 -3.29
N ILE A 53 -1.76 4.47 -2.01
CA ILE A 53 -1.06 3.79 -0.92
C ILE A 53 -2.01 2.81 -0.24
N PHE A 54 -1.58 1.55 -0.13
CA PHE A 54 -2.31 0.49 0.54
C PHE A 54 -1.56 0.00 1.76
N ASP A 55 -2.27 -0.16 2.88
CA ASP A 55 -1.74 -0.83 4.06
C ASP A 55 -1.95 -2.33 3.94
N VAL A 56 -0.85 -3.03 3.68
CA VAL A 56 -0.84 -4.49 3.47
C VAL A 56 -0.45 -5.25 4.73
N THR A 57 -0.28 -4.58 5.88
CA THR A 57 0.33 -5.17 7.08
C THR A 57 -0.41 -6.40 7.59
N ASN A 58 -1.72 -6.28 7.83
CA ASN A 58 -2.51 -7.33 8.51
C ASN A 58 -2.79 -8.57 7.64
N LYS A 59 -2.87 -8.38 6.32
CA LYS A 59 -3.25 -9.43 5.35
C LYS A 59 -2.10 -9.85 4.43
N GLY A 60 -1.03 -9.06 4.35
CA GLY A 60 0.04 -9.17 3.37
C GLY A 60 1.40 -9.53 3.96
N GLN A 61 1.54 -9.71 5.28
CA GLN A 61 2.84 -10.02 5.92
C GLN A 61 3.56 -11.25 5.33
N GLY A 62 2.83 -12.30 4.94
CA GLY A 62 3.40 -13.49 4.31
C GLY A 62 3.85 -13.31 2.85
N PHE A 63 3.50 -12.18 2.23
CA PHE A 63 3.80 -11.84 0.85
C PHE A 63 4.84 -10.73 0.73
N TYR A 64 4.69 -9.69 1.56
CA TYR A 64 5.49 -8.46 1.49
C TYR A 64 6.40 -8.26 2.71
N GLY A 65 6.23 -9.05 3.77
CA GLY A 65 7.10 -8.96 4.94
C GLY A 65 8.53 -9.39 4.63
N LYS A 66 9.45 -9.08 5.54
CA LYS A 66 10.87 -9.44 5.39
C LYS A 66 11.06 -10.93 5.08
N GLY A 67 11.72 -11.22 3.96
CA GLY A 67 11.98 -12.59 3.49
C GLY A 67 10.83 -13.25 2.72
N ALA A 68 9.72 -12.54 2.52
CA ALA A 68 8.61 -13.01 1.69
C ALA A 68 8.88 -12.79 0.19
N PRO A 69 8.16 -13.50 -0.72
CA PRO A 69 8.44 -13.48 -2.16
C PRO A 69 8.36 -12.10 -2.81
N TYR A 70 7.52 -11.21 -2.27
CA TYR A 70 7.29 -9.86 -2.79
C TYR A 70 7.80 -8.77 -1.83
N ALA A 71 8.78 -9.10 -0.98
CA ALA A 71 9.38 -8.16 -0.04
C ALA A 71 9.99 -6.91 -0.71
N ALA A 72 10.37 -7.01 -1.99
CA ALA A 72 10.89 -5.88 -2.78
C ALA A 72 9.89 -4.72 -2.97
N PHE A 73 8.60 -4.96 -2.73
CA PHE A 73 7.54 -3.95 -2.84
C PHE A 73 7.28 -3.21 -1.53
N ALA A 74 7.76 -3.72 -0.40
CA ALA A 74 7.52 -3.14 0.92
C ALA A 74 8.14 -1.73 1.01
N GLY A 75 7.32 -0.72 1.31
CA GLY A 75 7.75 0.68 1.38
C GLY A 75 8.09 1.31 0.03
N ARG A 76 7.59 0.74 -1.09
CA ARG A 76 7.93 1.17 -2.46
C ARG A 76 6.70 1.42 -3.32
N ASP A 77 6.94 2.10 -4.44
CA ASP A 77 6.02 2.10 -5.57
C ASP A 77 6.25 0.83 -6.41
N ALA A 78 5.26 -0.05 -6.40
CA ALA A 78 5.27 -1.31 -7.13
C ALA A 78 4.63 -1.20 -8.52
N SER A 79 4.17 -0.01 -8.92
CA SER A 79 3.34 0.17 -10.12
C SER A 79 3.97 -0.39 -11.38
N ARG A 80 5.21 0.02 -11.71
CA ARG A 80 5.90 -0.50 -12.90
C ARG A 80 6.20 -1.99 -12.79
N ALA A 81 6.61 -2.46 -11.63
CA ALA A 81 6.93 -3.87 -11.40
C ALA A 81 5.71 -4.76 -11.67
N LEU A 82 4.54 -4.35 -11.17
CA LEU A 82 3.26 -5.02 -11.39
C LEU A 82 2.81 -4.94 -12.87
N ALA A 83 2.94 -3.77 -13.49
CA ALA A 83 2.61 -3.57 -14.90
C ALA A 83 3.49 -4.43 -15.85
N CYS A 84 4.74 -4.65 -15.49
CA CYS A 84 5.73 -5.36 -16.28
C CYS A 84 5.99 -6.82 -15.82
N PHE A 85 5.22 -7.32 -14.83
CA PHE A 85 5.39 -8.64 -14.24
C PHE A 85 6.81 -8.98 -13.77
N ASN A 86 7.46 -8.03 -13.08
CA ASN A 86 8.78 -8.23 -12.47
C ASN A 86 8.77 -7.78 -11.00
N LEU A 87 9.94 -7.81 -10.34
CA LEU A 87 10.12 -7.45 -8.93
C LEU A 87 11.01 -6.21 -8.73
N GLU A 88 11.31 -5.47 -9.79
CA GLU A 88 12.22 -4.33 -9.75
C GLU A 88 11.49 -3.05 -9.36
N THR A 89 11.90 -2.43 -8.27
CA THR A 89 11.36 -1.15 -7.79
C THR A 89 12.44 -0.06 -7.79
N LYS A 90 12.00 1.18 -8.01
CA LYS A 90 12.89 2.35 -7.98
C LYS A 90 12.89 3.00 -6.59
N ASN A 91 14.02 3.64 -6.27
CA ASN A 91 14.15 4.47 -5.07
C ASN A 91 13.65 5.90 -5.27
N ASP A 92 13.52 6.34 -6.53
CA ASP A 92 13.03 7.66 -6.92
C ASP A 92 11.63 7.54 -7.53
N TYR A 93 10.96 8.69 -7.69
CA TYR A 93 9.64 8.74 -8.31
C TYR A 93 9.68 8.21 -9.75
N ASP A 94 8.77 7.30 -10.08
CA ASP A 94 8.70 6.67 -11.39
C ASP A 94 7.56 7.27 -12.22
N ASP A 95 7.88 8.03 -13.26
CA ASP A 95 6.87 8.48 -14.22
C ASP A 95 6.44 7.30 -15.11
N LEU A 96 5.16 6.96 -15.04
CA LEU A 96 4.57 5.82 -15.74
C LEU A 96 3.99 6.20 -17.11
N SER A 97 4.23 7.43 -17.57
CA SER A 97 3.75 7.95 -18.86
C SER A 97 4.27 7.16 -20.07
N ASP A 98 5.33 6.38 -19.89
CA ASP A 98 5.97 5.51 -20.89
C ASP A 98 5.39 4.08 -20.97
N LEU A 99 4.47 3.73 -20.07
CA LEU A 99 3.80 2.42 -20.11
C LEU A 99 2.88 2.30 -21.33
N THR A 100 2.87 1.11 -21.94
CA THR A 100 1.94 0.79 -23.03
C THR A 100 0.50 0.73 -22.54
N ALA A 101 -0.47 0.76 -23.46
CA ALA A 101 -1.88 0.63 -23.12
C ALA A 101 -2.19 -0.67 -22.35
N ASP A 102 -1.57 -1.78 -22.75
CA ASP A 102 -1.73 -3.09 -22.11
C ASP A 102 -1.11 -3.10 -20.70
N GLN A 103 0.10 -2.56 -20.53
CA GLN A 103 0.75 -2.43 -19.23
C GLN A 103 -0.07 -1.56 -18.27
N MET A 104 -0.63 -0.45 -18.77
CA MET A 104 -1.52 0.41 -18.00
C MET A 104 -2.83 -0.30 -17.64
N GLN A 105 -3.36 -1.17 -18.50
CA GLN A 105 -4.54 -1.98 -18.19
C GLN A 105 -4.24 -2.99 -17.08
N THR A 106 -3.12 -3.72 -17.18
CA THR A 106 -2.64 -4.62 -16.13
C THR A 106 -2.45 -3.88 -14.80
N LEU A 107 -1.87 -2.68 -14.82
CA LEU A 107 -1.69 -1.86 -13.62
C LEU A 107 -3.02 -1.50 -12.95
N ARG A 108 -4.03 -1.09 -13.74
CA ARG A 108 -5.37 -0.78 -13.21
C ARG A 108 -6.05 -2.01 -12.59
N GLU A 109 -5.84 -3.19 -13.17
CA GLU A 109 -6.37 -4.44 -12.61
C GLU A 109 -5.70 -4.78 -11.27
N TRP A 110 -4.39 -4.57 -11.15
CA TRP A 110 -3.69 -4.72 -9.88
C TRP A 110 -4.18 -3.70 -8.84
N GLU A 111 -4.34 -2.44 -9.22
CA GLU A 111 -4.89 -1.40 -8.35
C GLU A 111 -6.27 -1.80 -7.80
N LEU A 112 -7.16 -2.32 -8.66
CA LEU A 112 -8.49 -2.79 -8.25
C LEU A 112 -8.37 -3.95 -7.25
N GLN A 113 -7.57 -4.97 -7.55
CA GLN A 113 -7.35 -6.10 -6.64
C GLN A 113 -6.78 -5.64 -5.29
N PHE A 114 -5.86 -4.67 -5.28
CA PHE A 114 -5.33 -4.11 -4.05
C PHE A 114 -6.42 -3.38 -3.25
N SER A 115 -7.29 -2.63 -3.92
CA SER A 115 -8.39 -1.91 -3.27
C SER A 115 -9.46 -2.82 -2.65
N GLU A 116 -9.68 -4.00 -3.22
CA GLU A 116 -10.59 -5.00 -2.66
C GLU A 116 -9.97 -5.74 -1.45
N ARG A 117 -8.64 -5.88 -1.46
CA ARG A 117 -7.93 -6.74 -0.51
C ARG A 117 -7.41 -5.97 0.69
N TYR A 118 -6.95 -4.74 0.50
CA TYR A 118 -6.19 -3.96 1.47
C TYR A 118 -6.84 -2.60 1.73
N ASP A 119 -6.55 -2.03 2.90
CA ASP A 119 -7.08 -0.70 3.25
C ASP A 119 -6.32 0.37 2.43
N HIS A 120 -7.06 1.19 1.69
CA HIS A 120 -6.51 2.36 0.99
C HIS A 120 -6.29 3.51 1.98
N VAL A 121 -5.03 3.88 2.20
CA VAL A 121 -4.60 4.81 3.26
C VAL A 121 -4.04 6.14 2.72
N GLY A 122 -4.13 6.39 1.42
CA GLY A 122 -3.85 7.70 0.83
C GLY A 122 -3.12 7.62 -0.50
N ARG A 123 -2.36 8.65 -0.86
CA ARG A 123 -1.77 8.77 -2.20
C ARG A 123 -0.26 9.01 -2.14
N LEU A 124 0.43 8.51 -3.17
CA LEU A 124 1.83 8.82 -3.41
C LEU A 124 1.92 10.17 -4.11
N LEU A 125 2.63 11.11 -3.50
CA LEU A 125 2.83 12.45 -4.05
C LEU A 125 3.85 12.43 -5.17
N LYS A 126 3.57 13.20 -6.22
CA LYS A 126 4.57 13.51 -7.24
C LYS A 126 5.63 14.46 -6.67
N PRO A 127 6.85 14.48 -7.23
CA PRO A 127 7.86 15.47 -6.84
C PRO A 127 7.29 16.88 -6.94
N GLY A 128 7.29 17.60 -5.81
CA GLY A 128 6.77 18.97 -5.71
C GLY A 128 5.24 19.09 -5.50
N GLU A 129 4.48 18.00 -5.42
CA GLU A 129 3.06 18.08 -5.02
C GLU A 129 2.97 18.28 -3.49
N PRO A 130 2.20 19.26 -2.99
CA PRO A 130 2.01 19.44 -1.56
C PRO A 130 1.08 18.37 -0.97
N HIS A 131 1.31 17.99 0.28
CA HIS A 131 0.37 17.16 1.05
C HIS A 131 -0.98 17.86 1.15
N ARG A 132 -2.06 17.10 0.92
CA ARG A 132 -3.42 17.58 1.15
C ARG A 132 -3.85 17.23 2.56
N VAL A 133 -4.61 18.15 3.18
CA VAL A 133 -5.25 17.89 4.47
C VAL A 133 -6.48 17.04 4.22
N TYR A 134 -6.52 15.86 4.85
CA TYR A 134 -7.71 15.03 4.90
C TYR A 134 -8.57 15.55 6.04
N GLU A 135 -9.67 16.22 5.72
CA GLU A 135 -10.66 16.57 6.76
C GLU A 135 -11.27 15.27 7.29
N VAL A 136 -11.12 15.05 8.60
CA VAL A 136 -11.75 13.93 9.29
C VAL A 136 -13.22 14.28 9.43
N ASN A 137 -14.02 13.98 8.41
CA ASN A 137 -15.46 13.91 8.58
C ASN A 137 -15.74 12.60 9.31
N ASP A 138 -16.17 12.70 10.58
CA ASP A 138 -16.61 11.58 11.43
C ASP A 138 -17.95 10.96 10.95
N GLY A 139 -18.17 10.88 9.63
CA GLY A 139 -19.36 10.32 9.00
C GLY A 139 -18.96 9.38 7.88
N GLU A 140 -19.31 8.11 8.04
CA GLU A 140 -19.34 7.11 6.97
C GLU A 140 -20.04 7.67 5.72
N ASP A 141 -19.47 7.38 4.54
CA ASP A 141 -20.10 7.19 3.21
C ASP A 141 -19.12 7.60 2.09
N ASP A 142 -18.35 6.62 1.58
CA ASP A 142 -17.55 6.76 0.37
C ASP A 142 -18.49 6.78 -0.85
N VAL A 143 -18.84 7.98 -1.33
CA VAL A 143 -19.35 8.18 -2.69
C VAL A 143 -18.30 8.99 -3.46
N GLY A 144 -17.42 8.26 -4.13
CA GLY A 144 -16.51 8.84 -5.12
C GLY A 144 -17.30 9.50 -6.24
N THR A 145 -17.33 10.84 -6.27
CA THR A 145 -17.70 11.60 -7.46
C THR A 145 -16.68 12.68 -7.71
N ASN A 146 -15.99 12.56 -8.85
CA ASN A 146 -15.13 13.59 -9.40
C ASN A 146 -15.95 14.86 -9.68
N HIS A 147 -15.55 16.00 -9.10
CA HIS A 147 -15.91 17.30 -9.64
C HIS A 147 -14.72 18.24 -9.57
N VAL A 148 -14.00 18.34 -10.69
CA VAL A 148 -13.08 19.44 -10.95
C VAL A 148 -13.92 20.68 -11.29
N GLN A 149 -13.97 21.65 -10.39
CA GLN A 149 -14.40 23.00 -10.76
C GLN A 149 -13.23 23.73 -11.40
N SER A 150 -13.16 23.67 -12.73
CA SER A 150 -12.39 24.64 -13.51
C SER A 150 -13.08 26.01 -13.41
N ALA A 151 -12.62 26.83 -12.47
CA ALA A 151 -13.05 28.22 -12.31
C ALA A 151 -12.44 29.08 -13.43
N LEU A 152 -13.29 29.47 -14.36
CA LEU A 152 -13.06 30.51 -15.36
C LEU A 152 -12.79 31.86 -14.65
N LYS A 153 -11.62 32.46 -14.86
CA LYS A 153 -11.40 33.90 -14.64
C LYS A 153 -11.07 34.56 -15.97
N LYS A 154 -12.09 35.14 -16.58
CA LYS A 154 -12.00 36.18 -17.61
C LYS A 154 -11.68 37.53 -16.95
N LYS A 155 -11.08 38.42 -17.76
CA LYS A 155 -10.88 39.89 -17.64
C LYS A 155 -9.49 40.30 -17.15
N VAL A 156 -8.84 41.34 -17.67
CA VAL A 156 -9.12 42.35 -18.71
C VAL A 156 -7.77 43.03 -19.00
N THR A 157 -7.47 43.32 -20.26
CA THR A 157 -6.99 44.60 -20.82
C THR A 157 -6.60 44.36 -22.27
#